data_AF-A0A2E6C3U3-F1
#
_entry.id   AF-A0A2E6C3U3-F1
#
_cell.length_a   1.000
_cell.length_b   1.000
_cell.length_c   1.000
_cell.angle_alpha   90.00
_cell.angle_beta   90.00
_cell.angle_gamma   90.00
#
_symmetry.space_group_name_H-M   'P 1'
#
loop_
_entity.id
_entity.type
_entity.pdbx_description
1 polymer ?
#
loop_
_entity_poly.entity_id
_entity_poly.type
_entity_poly.pdbx_seq_one_letter_code
_entity_poly.pdbx_strand_id
1 'polypeptide(L)'
;MIDITTIEALEARKRETLKEMLTKVYETMERKVKKAVEMRQKSVFLRVPAFVLGYPAFDRASAQRYLARQFERGGFTVERIGDCDIFVSWAKTRETRRREKKQRESQQESASVNIDDFEFPSLVNLKKAANQWK
;
A
#
# COMPACT_ATOMS: atom_id res chain seq x y z
N MET A 1 0.01 -27.37 27.01
CA MET A 1 0.08 -27.84 25.60
C MET A 1 -0.64 -26.80 24.77
N ILE A 2 0.00 -26.23 23.75
CA ILE A 2 -0.64 -25.22 22.89
C ILE A 2 -1.56 -25.95 21.92
N ASP A 3 -2.80 -25.49 21.82
CA ASP A 3 -3.83 -26.06 20.95
C ASP A 3 -3.89 -25.32 19.60
N ILE A 4 -4.33 -25.98 18.55
CA ILE A 4 -4.43 -25.41 17.20
C ILE A 4 -5.31 -24.15 17.18
N THR A 5 -6.42 -24.19 17.92
CA THR A 5 -7.34 -23.03 18.07
C THR A 5 -6.64 -21.81 18.66
N THR A 6 -5.72 -22.01 19.61
CA THR A 6 -4.95 -20.93 20.22
C THR A 6 -3.91 -20.34 19.27
N ILE A 7 -3.37 -21.15 18.36
CA ILE A 7 -2.43 -20.70 17.32
C ILE A 7 -3.17 -19.80 16.32
N GLU A 8 -4.33 -20.22 15.84
CA GLU A 8 -5.14 -19.45 14.90
C GLU A 8 -5.56 -18.08 15.48
N ALA A 9 -5.96 -18.05 16.76
CA ALA A 9 -6.30 -16.81 17.45
C ALA A 9 -5.08 -15.87 17.59
N LEU A 10 -3.90 -16.41 17.87
CA LEU A 10 -2.65 -15.63 17.93
C LEU A 10 -2.27 -15.06 16.56
N GLU A 11 -2.43 -15.83 15.49
CA GLU A 11 -2.18 -15.34 14.14
C GLU A 11 -3.14 -14.22 13.74
N ALA A 12 -4.43 -14.37 14.03
CA ALA A 12 -5.43 -13.34 13.76
C ALA A 12 -5.07 -12.03 14.47
N ARG A 13 -4.75 -12.10 15.77
CA ARG A 13 -4.32 -10.94 16.56
C ARG A 13 -3.05 -10.30 15.97
N LYS A 14 -2.07 -11.10 15.54
CA LYS A 14 -0.84 -10.60 14.91
C LYS A 14 -1.13 -9.82 13.62
N ARG A 15 -2.05 -10.32 12.78
CA ARG A 15 -2.46 -9.63 11.54
C ARG A 15 -3.17 -8.31 11.83
N GLU A 16 -4.02 -8.28 12.84
CA GLU A 16 -4.72 -7.06 13.28
C GLU A 16 -3.73 -6.00 13.79
N THR A 17 -2.81 -6.38 14.69
CA THR A 17 -1.76 -5.49 15.18
C THR A 17 -0.88 -4.95 14.05
N LEU A 18 -0.59 -5.75 13.03
CA LEU A 18 0.18 -5.32 11.86
C LEU A 18 -0.57 -4.30 11.01
N LYS A 19 -1.89 -4.49 10.82
CA LYS A 19 -2.74 -3.50 10.13
C LYS A 19 -2.75 -2.17 10.88
N GLU A 20 -2.97 -2.22 12.18
CA GLU A 20 -2.98 -1.03 13.04
C GLU A 20 -1.64 -0.27 12.95
N MET A 21 -0.52 -0.99 13.06
CA MET A 21 0.82 -0.43 12.91
C MET A 21 1.00 0.28 11.56
N LEU A 22 0.63 -0.37 10.44
CA LEU A 22 0.76 0.22 9.11
C LEU A 22 -0.10 1.49 8.97
N THR A 23 -1.29 1.51 9.56
CA THR A 23 -2.14 2.72 9.63
C THR A 23 -1.44 3.85 10.39
N LYS A 24 -0.84 3.57 11.56
CA LYS A 24 -0.09 4.58 12.34
C LYS A 24 1.12 5.14 11.59
N VAL A 25 1.83 4.28 10.86
CA VAL A 25 2.95 4.71 10.02
C VAL A 25 2.43 5.61 8.89
N TYR A 26 1.33 5.23 8.23
CA TYR A 26 0.71 6.03 7.19
C TYR A 26 0.24 7.41 7.70
N GLU A 27 -0.47 7.49 8.83
CA GLU A 27 -0.87 8.75 9.47
C GLU A 27 0.33 9.67 9.74
N THR A 28 1.45 9.08 10.18
CA THR A 28 2.69 9.83 10.43
C THR A 28 3.29 10.39 9.14
N MET A 29 3.25 9.63 8.06
CA MET A 29 3.70 10.09 6.75
C MET A 29 2.77 11.16 6.17
N GLU A 30 1.46 11.02 6.34
CA GLU A 30 0.48 12.01 5.91
C GLU A 30 0.72 13.36 6.60
N ARG A 31 1.02 13.35 7.91
CA ARG A 31 1.44 14.57 8.62
C ARG A 31 2.67 15.22 8.01
N LYS A 32 3.66 14.44 7.58
CA LYS A 32 4.85 14.97 6.88
C LYS A 32 4.50 15.57 5.53
N VAL A 33 3.61 14.92 4.77
CA VAL A 33 3.09 15.46 3.50
C VAL A 33 2.36 16.78 3.73
N LYS A 34 1.46 16.87 4.72
CA LYS A 34 0.75 18.11 5.07
C LYS A 34 1.73 19.24 5.41
N LYS A 35 2.72 18.96 6.24
CA LYS A 35 3.77 19.93 6.58
C LYS A 35 4.56 20.39 5.34
N ALA A 36 4.87 19.47 4.42
CA ALA A 36 5.54 19.82 3.16
C ALA A 36 4.67 20.73 2.27
N VAL A 37 3.35 20.49 2.23
CA VAL A 37 2.38 21.35 1.53
C VAL A 37 2.34 22.75 2.16
N GLU A 38 2.32 22.85 3.49
CA GLU A 38 2.40 24.13 4.21
C GLU A 38 3.69 24.91 3.85
N MET A 39 4.80 24.21 3.65
CA MET A 39 6.08 24.75 3.19
C MET A 39 6.13 25.01 1.67
N ARG A 40 5.00 24.94 0.96
CA ARG A 40 4.86 25.13 -0.50
C ARG A 40 5.68 24.15 -1.36
N GLN A 41 6.06 23.01 -0.80
CA GLN A 41 6.72 21.95 -1.55
C GLN A 41 5.70 21.19 -2.41
N LYS A 42 6.18 20.51 -3.45
CA LYS A 42 5.36 19.69 -4.37
C LYS A 42 5.69 18.20 -4.31
N SER A 43 6.66 17.85 -3.47
CA SER A 43 7.14 16.49 -3.28
C SER A 43 7.82 16.36 -1.92
N VAL A 44 7.95 15.12 -1.45
CA VAL A 44 8.62 14.78 -0.21
C VAL A 44 9.20 13.36 -0.30
N PHE A 45 10.35 13.16 0.34
CA PHE A 45 10.91 11.83 0.57
C PHE A 45 10.49 11.34 1.96
N LEU A 46 9.95 10.13 2.02
CA LEU A 46 9.43 9.50 3.21
C LEU A 46 10.18 8.20 3.45
N ARG A 47 10.79 8.07 4.63
CA ARG A 47 11.48 6.85 5.06
C ARG A 47 10.59 6.03 5.98
N VAL A 48 10.35 4.77 5.63
CA VAL A 48 9.68 3.81 6.51
C VAL A 48 10.49 3.66 7.80
N PRO A 49 9.89 3.82 8.99
CA PRO A 49 10.61 3.70 10.26
C PRO A 49 11.18 2.28 10.41
N ALA A 50 12.27 2.16 11.16
CA ALA A 50 12.89 0.85 11.44
C ALA A 50 12.06 0.02 12.42
N PHE A 51 11.37 0.69 13.36
CA PHE A 51 10.46 0.07 14.33
C PHE A 51 9.40 1.09 14.74
N VAL A 52 8.30 0.61 15.31
CA VAL A 52 7.26 1.44 15.93
C VAL A 52 7.10 0.96 17.36
N LEU A 53 7.30 1.86 18.33
CA LEU A 53 7.21 1.52 19.74
C LEU A 53 5.81 0.96 20.06
N GLY A 54 5.76 -0.18 20.76
CA GLY A 54 4.51 -0.87 21.10
C GLY A 54 3.99 -1.84 20.03
N TYR A 55 4.68 -1.98 18.90
CA TYR A 55 4.31 -2.91 17.82
C TYR A 55 5.43 -3.93 17.56
N PRO A 56 5.10 -5.11 17.00
CA PRO A 56 6.09 -6.13 16.65
C PRO A 56 7.00 -5.67 15.51
N ALA A 57 8.14 -6.35 15.36
CA ALA A 57 9.00 -6.19 14.19
C ALA A 57 8.25 -6.53 12.90
N PHE A 58 8.56 -5.80 11.83
CA PHE A 58 7.92 -5.94 10.53
C PHE A 58 8.93 -5.83 9.40
N ASP A 59 8.61 -6.43 8.26
CA ASP A 59 9.42 -6.28 7.05
C ASP A 59 9.21 -4.88 6.45
N ARG A 60 10.31 -4.12 6.39
CA ARG A 60 10.31 -2.74 5.88
C ARG A 60 10.03 -2.68 4.38
N ALA A 61 10.48 -3.66 3.61
CA ALA A 61 10.22 -3.70 2.17
C ALA A 61 8.73 -3.93 1.89
N SER A 62 8.10 -4.85 2.61
CA SER A 62 6.65 -5.07 2.53
C SER A 62 5.85 -3.84 2.99
N ALA A 63 6.26 -3.19 4.08
CA ALA A 63 5.63 -1.96 4.55
C ALA A 63 5.77 -0.81 3.52
N GLN A 64 6.95 -0.66 2.91
CA GLN A 64 7.19 0.33 1.84
C GLN A 64 6.24 0.11 0.66
N ARG A 65 6.07 -1.13 0.21
CA ARG A 65 5.13 -1.50 -0.86
C ARG A 65 3.69 -1.16 -0.49
N TYR A 66 3.28 -1.46 0.75
CA TYR A 66 1.95 -1.12 1.24
C TYR A 66 1.72 0.39 1.21
N LEU A 67 2.63 1.17 1.80
CA LEU A 67 2.51 2.62 1.89
C LEU A 67 2.52 3.28 0.51
N ALA A 68 3.38 2.81 -0.40
CA ALA A 68 3.42 3.32 -1.77
C ALA A 68 2.06 3.17 -2.46
N ARG A 69 1.45 1.98 -2.37
CA ARG A 69 0.10 1.73 -2.91
C ARG A 69 -0.97 2.61 -2.27
N GLN A 70 -0.89 2.87 -0.95
CA GLN A 70 -1.86 3.76 -0.30
C GLN A 70 -1.76 5.20 -0.84
N PHE A 71 -0.54 5.72 -1.02
CA PHE A 71 -0.35 7.04 -1.63
C PHE A 71 -0.76 7.07 -3.10
N GLU A 72 -0.47 6.04 -3.90
CA GLU A 72 -0.95 5.95 -5.29
C GLU A 72 -2.48 5.98 -5.37
N ARG A 73 -3.17 5.25 -4.49
CA ARG A 73 -4.64 5.28 -4.36
C ARG A 73 -5.16 6.67 -3.95
N GLY A 74 -4.38 7.43 -3.20
CA GLY A 74 -4.66 8.83 -2.88
C GLY A 74 -4.45 9.81 -4.02
N GLY A 75 -4.03 9.35 -5.21
CA GLY A 75 -3.78 10.18 -6.39
C GLY A 75 -2.39 10.80 -6.43
N PHE A 76 -1.48 10.39 -5.54
CA PHE A 76 -0.10 10.84 -5.57
C PHE A 76 0.71 10.08 -6.64
N THR A 77 1.72 10.76 -7.20
CA THR A 77 2.78 10.07 -7.95
C THR A 77 3.81 9.57 -6.96
N VAL A 78 4.04 8.26 -6.97
CA VAL A 78 4.91 7.61 -6.01
C VAL A 78 6.02 6.87 -6.72
N GLU A 79 7.23 6.94 -6.17
CA GLU A 79 8.37 6.15 -6.61
C GLU A 79 9.05 5.52 -5.39
N ARG A 80 9.33 4.22 -5.47
CA ARG A 80 10.04 3.49 -4.41
C ARG A 80 11.53 3.61 -4.64
N ILE A 81 12.27 4.00 -3.61
CA ILE A 81 13.73 4.18 -3.68
C ILE A 81 14.37 3.28 -2.64
N GLY A 82 15.18 2.33 -3.11
CA GLY A 82 15.72 1.27 -2.26
C GLY A 82 14.62 0.48 -1.54
N ASP A 83 14.96 -0.05 -0.36
CA ASP A 83 14.09 -0.97 0.39
C ASP A 83 13.20 -0.30 1.45
N CYS A 84 13.41 1.01 1.69
CA CYS A 84 12.80 1.70 2.83
C CYS A 84 12.32 3.12 2.53
N ASP A 85 12.66 3.69 1.38
CA ASP A 85 12.34 5.08 1.06
C ASP A 85 11.28 5.17 -0.03
N ILE A 86 10.41 6.16 0.11
CA ILE A 86 9.28 6.41 -0.79
C ILE A 86 9.34 7.89 -1.16
N PHE A 87 9.47 8.18 -2.45
CA PHE A 87 9.25 9.51 -2.99
C PHE A 87 7.77 9.69 -3.30
N VAL A 88 7.19 10.78 -2.81
CA VAL A 88 5.77 11.12 -3.03
C VAL A 88 5.69 12.52 -3.60
N SER A 89 4.98 12.68 -4.72
CA SER A 89 4.74 13.97 -5.37
C SER A 89 3.27 14.15 -5.75
N TRP A 90 2.80 15.39 -5.61
CA TRP A 90 1.49 15.86 -6.07
C TRP A 90 1.62 16.98 -7.12
N ALA A 91 2.80 17.11 -7.72
CA ALA A 91 2.98 17.99 -8.86
C ALA A 91 2.21 17.43 -10.07
N LYS A 92 1.38 18.26 -10.72
CA LYS A 92 0.69 17.90 -11.96
C LYS A 92 1.67 17.83 -13.14
N THR A 93 2.39 16.73 -13.25
CA THR A 93 3.28 16.43 -14.39
C THR A 93 2.48 16.10 -15.65
N ARG A 94 3.08 16.28 -16.83
CA ARG A 94 2.45 15.94 -18.12
C ARG A 94 2.06 14.46 -18.21
N GLU A 95 2.81 13.60 -17.54
CA GLU A 95 2.56 12.16 -17.43
C GLU A 95 1.38 11.82 -16.52
N THR A 96 1.19 12.53 -15.40
CA THR A 96 0.01 12.32 -14.54
C THR A 96 -1.27 12.70 -15.26
N ARG A 97 -1.27 13.81 -16.02
CA ARG A 97 -2.40 14.18 -16.89
C ARG A 97 -2.72 13.13 -17.96
N ARG A 98 -1.69 12.44 -18.50
CA ARG A 98 -1.88 11.33 -19.45
C ARG A 98 -2.46 10.09 -18.77
N ARG A 99 -2.00 9.74 -17.57
CA ARG A 99 -2.55 8.62 -16.78
C ARG A 99 -4.00 8.88 -16.36
N GLU A 100 -4.32 10.09 -15.90
CA GLU A 100 -5.69 10.51 -15.59
C GLU A 100 -6.61 10.40 -16.81
N LYS A 101 -6.14 10.80 -18.01
CA LYS A 101 -6.90 10.67 -19.25
C LYS A 101 -7.16 9.19 -19.60
N LYS A 102 -6.14 8.34 -19.51
CA LYS A 102 -6.25 6.92 -19.81
C LYS A 102 -7.14 6.18 -18.80
N GLN A 103 -7.09 6.55 -17.52
CA GLN A 103 -7.95 5.98 -16.48
C GLN A 103 -9.43 6.34 -16.67
N ARG A 104 -9.73 7.58 -17.07
CA ARG A 104 -11.10 8.02 -17.40
C ARG A 104 -11.69 7.27 -18.60
N GLU A 105 -10.87 6.95 -19.60
CA GLU A 105 -11.28 6.16 -20.78
C GLU A 105 -11.57 4.70 -20.40
N SER A 106 -10.82 4.10 -19.47
CA SER A 106 -11.05 2.72 -19.00
C SER A 106 -12.14 2.57 -17.92
N GLN A 107 -12.59 3.66 -17.29
CA GLN A 107 -13.63 3.64 -16.24
C GLN A 107 -15.06 3.60 -16.77
N GLN A 108 -15.28 3.74 -18.07
CA GLN A 108 -16.61 3.54 -18.67
C GLN A 108 -16.97 2.06 -18.90
N GLU A 109 -16.04 1.12 -18.67
CA GLU A 109 -16.26 -0.32 -18.97
C GLU A 109 -16.20 -1.29 -17.77
N SER A 110 -15.93 -0.85 -16.54
CA SER A 110 -15.88 -1.79 -15.40
C SER A 110 -16.32 -1.21 -14.05
N ALA A 111 -17.60 -1.41 -13.74
CA ALA A 111 -18.11 -1.39 -12.38
C ALA A 111 -17.59 -2.62 -11.60
N SER A 112 -16.98 -2.40 -10.43
CA SER A 112 -16.89 -3.27 -9.22
C SER A 112 -15.52 -3.13 -8.53
N VAL A 113 -15.50 -2.42 -7.40
CA VAL A 113 -14.32 -2.29 -6.54
C VAL A 113 -14.24 -3.54 -5.67
N ASN A 114 -13.31 -4.45 -5.98
CA ASN A 114 -12.99 -5.57 -5.10
C ASN A 114 -12.15 -5.07 -3.91
N ILE A 115 -12.76 -5.17 -2.72
CA ILE A 115 -12.10 -5.06 -1.41
C ILE A 115 -11.83 -6.49 -0.96
N ASP A 116 -10.74 -7.08 -1.42
CA ASP A 116 -9.94 -8.06 -0.68
C ASP A 116 -8.81 -8.53 -1.60
N ASP A 117 -7.60 -8.06 -1.34
CA ASP A 117 -6.38 -8.74 -1.80
C ASP A 117 -5.27 -8.45 -0.78
N PHE A 118 -5.47 -9.03 0.40
CA PHE A 118 -4.36 -9.63 1.12
C PHE A 118 -3.91 -10.79 0.23
N GLU A 119 -2.81 -10.60 -0.48
CA GLU A 119 -2.27 -11.48 -1.53
C GLU A 119 -1.83 -12.84 -0.94
N PHE A 120 -2.81 -13.69 -0.60
CA PHE A 120 -2.73 -15.10 -0.90
C PHE A 120 -3.12 -15.26 -2.38
N PRO A 121 -2.40 -16.06 -3.18
CA PRO A 121 -2.79 -16.29 -4.56
C PRO A 121 -4.16 -16.97 -4.58
N SER A 122 -5.20 -16.20 -4.89
CA SER A 122 -6.57 -16.72 -4.96
C SER A 122 -6.71 -17.69 -6.13
N LEU A 123 -7.57 -18.70 -5.97
CA LEU A 123 -7.84 -19.80 -6.92
C LEU A 123 -8.28 -19.31 -8.32
N VAL A 124 -8.59 -18.02 -8.47
CA VAL A 124 -8.96 -17.35 -9.72
C VAL A 124 -7.78 -17.29 -10.70
N ASN A 125 -6.56 -17.07 -10.21
CA ASN A 125 -5.37 -17.01 -11.07
C ASN A 125 -4.96 -18.39 -11.60
N LEU A 126 -5.19 -19.46 -10.84
CA LEU A 126 -4.94 -20.85 -11.27
C LEU A 126 -5.94 -21.31 -12.34
N LYS A 127 -7.21 -20.91 -12.26
CA LYS A 127 -8.23 -21.23 -13.28
C LYS A 127 -7.91 -20.59 -14.64
N LYS A 128 -7.37 -19.36 -14.64
CA LYS A 128 -6.90 -18.69 -15.86
C LYS A 128 -5.70 -19.40 -16.48
N ALA A 129 -4.74 -19.84 -15.66
CA ALA A 129 -3.59 -20.61 -16.14
C ALA A 129 -4.01 -21.97 -16.72
N ALA A 130 -4.94 -22.69 -16.07
CA ALA A 130 -5.40 -24.00 -16.52
C ALA A 130 -6.13 -23.96 -17.89
N ASN A 131 -6.88 -22.90 -18.17
CA ASN A 131 -7.59 -22.75 -19.45
C ASN A 131 -6.69 -22.38 -20.63
N GLN A 132 -5.42 -21.99 -20.39
CA GLN A 132 -4.47 -21.72 -21.48
C GLN A 132 -3.81 -22.97 -22.06
N TRP A 133 -4.05 -24.15 -21.46
CA TRP A 133 -3.49 -25.44 -21.91
C TRP A 133 -4.56 -26.39 -22.43
N LYS A 134 -5.65 -25.85 -22.99
CA LYS A 134 -6.73 -26.65 -23.58
C LYS A 134 -6.86 -26.41 -25.07
#